data_AF-A0A1C5J6N3-F1
#
_entry.id   AF-A0A1C5J6N3-F1
#
_cell.length_a   1.000
_cell.length_b   1.000
_cell.length_c   1.000
_cell.angle_alpha   90.00
_cell.angle_beta   90.00
_cell.angle_gamma   90.00
#
_symmetry.space_group_name_H-M   'P 1'
#
loop_
_entity.id
_entity.type
_entity.pdbx_description
1 polymer ?
#
loop_
_entity_poly.entity_id
_entity_poly.type
_entity_poly.pdbx_seq_one_letter_code
_entity_poly.pdbx_strand_id
1 'polypeptide(L)'
;MVAGGLALVLLLGAAYAAGDRFAGEPATAHAPGPTASGDPHLDTEDGHDHGAHEGTEGEPAVYDPGAAPGPQFRARDATLTPTPPGREHRITLTVRESVREVAPGVRQRTWTYNDMLPGPTLRGRVGDRFVVTLVNEGSTGHSVDFHASQVAPNAQMRSIKPGEQLTYTFTAQRAGAFMYHCGSAPAVHHIGNGMFGAIIIDPPRLAPVDQEFVLVQSELALGPQDGLARLGKLYRAEYDAVTFNGYAGQYRFAPLTATTGSRTRIWVVDAGPSAPTSFHVVGTVFDTVYKEGAYVLRPDDTSGGAQSLDLAPAQGGFVEFAFPAPGEYPMLTHRFADATRGASGLFQVAPR
;
A
#
# COMPACT_ATOMS: atom_id res chain seq x y z
N MET A 1 7.17 -33.47 -4.67
CA MET A 1 6.19 -33.31 -5.75
C MET A 1 5.83 -31.84 -5.83
N VAL A 2 6.44 -31.11 -6.77
CA VAL A 2 6.26 -29.67 -6.95
C VAL A 2 5.85 -29.47 -8.41
N ALA A 3 4.55 -29.42 -8.65
CA ALA A 3 3.95 -29.10 -9.94
C ALA A 3 2.51 -28.63 -9.68
N GLY A 4 2.36 -27.37 -9.27
CA GLY A 4 1.06 -26.76 -8.99
C GLY A 4 0.96 -25.27 -9.34
N GLY A 5 2.08 -24.54 -9.39
CA GLY A 5 2.06 -23.08 -9.58
C GLY A 5 1.78 -22.59 -11.01
N LEU A 6 2.02 -23.41 -12.05
CA LEU A 6 1.93 -22.96 -13.44
C LEU A 6 0.50 -22.96 -14.03
N ALA A 7 -0.45 -23.64 -13.39
CA ALA A 7 -1.82 -23.73 -13.90
C ALA A 7 -2.69 -22.50 -13.56
N LEU A 8 -2.28 -21.68 -12.58
CA LEU A 8 -3.10 -20.60 -12.03
C LEU A 8 -3.11 -19.32 -12.90
N VAL A 9 -2.02 -19.01 -13.60
CA VAL A 9 -1.97 -17.88 -14.55
C VAL A 9 -2.89 -18.14 -15.75
N LEU A 10 -3.06 -19.41 -16.14
CA LEU A 10 -3.96 -19.81 -17.22
C LEU A 10 -5.44 -19.85 -16.80
N LEU A 11 -5.78 -20.16 -15.54
CA LEU A 11 -7.18 -20.19 -15.09
C LEU A 11 -7.83 -18.81 -14.98
N LEU A 12 -7.05 -17.75 -14.68
CA LEU A 12 -7.54 -16.37 -14.75
C LEU A 12 -7.70 -15.87 -16.20
N GLY A 13 -6.93 -16.40 -17.16
CA GLY A 13 -7.07 -16.07 -18.58
C GLY A 13 -8.11 -16.91 -19.34
N ALA A 14 -8.31 -18.18 -18.97
CA ALA A 14 -9.19 -19.10 -19.68
C ALA A 14 -10.67 -18.94 -19.34
N ALA A 15 -11.01 -18.30 -18.21
CA ALA A 15 -12.40 -18.03 -17.83
C ALA A 15 -13.08 -16.90 -18.63
N TYR A 16 -12.35 -16.14 -19.47
CA TYR A 16 -12.91 -15.01 -20.23
C TYR A 16 -12.60 -14.98 -21.73
N ALA A 17 -12.06 -16.08 -22.30
CA ALA A 17 -11.94 -16.23 -23.75
C ALA A 17 -13.26 -16.76 -24.37
N ALA A 18 -14.36 -16.02 -24.21
CA ALA A 18 -15.60 -16.22 -24.96
C ALA A 18 -16.38 -14.90 -25.03
N GLY A 19 -16.09 -14.10 -26.07
CA GLY A 19 -16.75 -12.81 -26.29
C GLY A 19 -16.13 -12.05 -27.46
N ASP A 20 -16.28 -12.61 -28.65
CA ASP A 20 -15.73 -12.09 -29.90
C ASP A 20 -16.46 -10.79 -30.35
N ARG A 21 -15.67 -9.84 -30.86
CA ARG A 21 -15.98 -8.81 -31.89
C ARG A 21 -16.85 -7.60 -31.53
N PHE A 22 -16.19 -6.44 -31.40
CA PHE A 22 -16.49 -5.27 -32.23
C PHE A 22 -15.20 -4.49 -32.51
N ALA A 23 -14.81 -4.45 -33.78
CA ALA A 23 -13.74 -3.60 -34.30
C ALA A 23 -14.29 -2.20 -34.59
N GLY A 24 -13.56 -1.17 -34.17
CA GLY A 24 -13.79 0.23 -34.53
C GLY A 24 -12.50 1.02 -34.35
N GLU A 25 -12.04 1.65 -35.42
CA GLU A 25 -10.75 2.34 -35.60
C GLU A 25 -10.47 3.52 -34.65
N PRO A 26 -9.19 3.96 -34.50
CA PRO A 26 -8.82 5.04 -33.59
C PRO A 26 -9.09 6.42 -34.21
N ALA A 27 -9.83 7.28 -33.47
CA ALA A 27 -10.00 8.67 -33.84
C ALA A 27 -8.83 9.53 -33.35
N THR A 28 -8.39 10.42 -34.23
CA THR A 28 -7.19 11.26 -34.22
C THR A 28 -7.23 12.45 -33.25
N ALA A 29 -6.02 12.86 -32.86
CA ALA A 29 -5.67 14.03 -32.07
C ALA A 29 -6.16 15.39 -32.63
N HIS A 30 -6.45 16.33 -31.73
CA HIS A 30 -6.53 17.77 -32.01
C HIS A 30 -6.00 18.60 -30.83
N ALA A 31 -5.19 19.61 -31.16
CA ALA A 31 -4.78 20.78 -30.38
C ALA A 31 -4.47 21.91 -31.40
N PRO A 32 -4.20 23.19 -31.03
CA PRO A 32 -4.37 23.95 -29.78
C PRO A 32 -5.00 25.37 -29.95
N GLY A 33 -5.14 26.15 -28.86
CA GLY A 33 -5.37 27.62 -28.88
C GLY A 33 -5.76 28.23 -27.52
N PRO A 34 -5.60 29.56 -27.26
CA PRO A 34 -4.55 30.05 -26.33
C PRO A 34 -4.95 30.95 -25.13
N THR A 35 -3.96 31.13 -24.22
CA THR A 35 -3.55 32.28 -23.36
C THR A 35 -4.41 32.88 -22.23
N ALA A 36 -3.78 33.04 -21.04
CA ALA A 36 -3.62 34.26 -20.18
C ALA A 36 -3.56 33.88 -18.67
N SER A 37 -2.38 33.83 -18.02
CA SER A 37 -1.68 34.88 -17.24
C SER A 37 -2.29 35.21 -15.87
N GLY A 38 -1.53 34.96 -14.79
CA GLY A 38 -1.76 35.53 -13.45
C GLY A 38 -1.08 34.75 -12.31
N ASP A 39 0.19 35.05 -12.02
CA ASP A 39 0.88 34.65 -10.79
C ASP A 39 0.44 35.50 -9.58
N PRO A 40 0.62 34.97 -8.36
CA PRO A 40 1.33 35.76 -7.37
C PRO A 40 2.49 35.00 -6.69
N HIS A 41 3.58 35.74 -6.56
CA HIS A 41 4.84 35.42 -5.88
C HIS A 41 4.67 34.86 -4.45
N LEU A 42 5.44 33.82 -4.13
CA LEU A 42 5.88 33.49 -2.78
C LEU A 42 7.41 33.35 -2.81
N ASP A 43 8.06 34.14 -1.96
CA ASP A 43 9.51 34.25 -1.83
C ASP A 43 10.15 32.92 -1.39
N THR A 44 11.11 32.43 -2.18
CA THR A 44 12.00 31.33 -1.82
C THR A 44 13.36 31.89 -1.44
N GLU A 45 13.77 31.71 -0.18
CA GLU A 45 15.16 31.90 0.21
C GLU A 45 16.00 30.70 -0.25
N ASP A 46 17.00 31.00 -1.06
CA ASP A 46 17.99 30.09 -1.63
C ASP A 46 18.90 29.49 -0.56
N GLY A 47 18.81 28.17 -0.39
CA GLY A 47 19.83 27.34 0.25
C GLY A 47 20.28 26.26 -0.74
N HIS A 48 21.31 26.56 -1.53
CA HIS A 48 21.95 25.59 -2.42
C HIS A 48 22.62 24.49 -1.59
N ASP A 49 22.06 23.28 -1.61
CA ASP A 49 22.77 22.06 -1.23
C ASP A 49 22.77 21.11 -2.43
N HIS A 50 23.95 20.87 -2.97
CA HIS A 50 24.20 19.98 -4.09
C HIS A 50 24.09 18.52 -3.62
N GLY A 51 22.86 18.02 -3.50
CA GLY A 51 22.57 16.60 -3.39
C GLY A 51 22.78 15.91 -4.74
N ALA A 52 23.69 14.95 -4.77
CA ALA A 52 24.13 14.22 -5.95
C ALA A 52 22.99 13.71 -6.84
N HIS A 53 23.11 13.96 -8.15
CA HIS A 53 22.40 13.24 -9.20
C HIS A 53 22.85 11.76 -9.21
N GLU A 54 22.29 10.92 -8.36
CA GLU A 54 22.43 9.47 -8.49
C GLU A 54 21.13 8.88 -9.10
N GLY A 55 21.23 8.35 -10.32
CA GLY A 55 20.35 7.26 -10.78
C GLY A 55 19.50 7.47 -12.04
N THR A 56 19.78 8.43 -12.92
CA THR A 56 19.04 8.56 -14.19
C THR A 56 19.57 7.67 -15.32
N GLU A 57 20.75 7.08 -15.19
CA GLU A 57 21.37 6.27 -16.26
C GLU A 57 20.95 4.78 -16.18
N GLY A 58 20.53 4.22 -17.32
CA GLY A 58 20.19 2.79 -17.47
C GLY A 58 18.72 2.51 -17.77
N GLU A 59 18.43 1.47 -18.55
CA GLU A 59 17.04 1.08 -18.81
C GLU A 59 16.33 0.64 -17.51
N PRO A 60 15.03 0.94 -17.34
CA PRO A 60 14.24 0.42 -16.23
C PRO A 60 14.29 -1.11 -16.17
N ALA A 61 14.28 -1.67 -14.97
CA ALA A 61 14.09 -3.09 -14.77
C ALA A 61 12.75 -3.53 -15.37
N VAL A 62 12.77 -4.64 -16.10
CA VAL A 62 11.57 -5.21 -16.73
C VAL A 62 10.94 -6.21 -15.77
N TYR A 63 9.67 -6.02 -15.46
CA TYR A 63 8.86 -6.93 -14.66
C TYR A 63 7.96 -7.79 -15.56
N ASP A 64 8.03 -9.11 -15.40
CA ASP A 64 7.07 -10.06 -15.97
C ASP A 64 6.07 -10.51 -14.89
N PRO A 65 4.78 -10.14 -14.98
CA PRO A 65 3.76 -10.56 -14.02
C PRO A 65 3.50 -12.07 -13.94
N GLY A 66 3.95 -12.84 -14.92
CA GLY A 66 3.89 -14.31 -14.94
C GLY A 66 5.09 -15.00 -14.29
N ALA A 67 6.15 -14.28 -13.97
CA ALA A 67 7.34 -14.84 -13.35
C ALA A 67 7.08 -15.29 -11.89
N ALA A 68 7.78 -16.35 -11.46
CA ALA A 68 7.72 -16.86 -10.10
C ALA A 68 8.93 -16.39 -9.28
N PRO A 69 8.76 -16.10 -7.98
CA PRO A 69 9.85 -15.65 -7.11
C PRO A 69 10.91 -16.74 -6.90
N GLY A 70 12.14 -16.31 -6.61
CA GLY A 70 13.24 -17.21 -6.28
C GLY A 70 13.11 -17.89 -4.90
N PRO A 71 13.98 -18.86 -4.57
CA PRO A 71 13.89 -19.64 -3.33
C PRO A 71 14.09 -18.82 -2.03
N GLN A 72 14.68 -17.63 -2.14
CA GLN A 72 14.90 -16.71 -1.01
C GLN A 72 13.68 -15.83 -0.70
N PHE A 73 12.64 -15.86 -1.55
CA PHE A 73 11.44 -15.06 -1.35
C PHE A 73 10.75 -15.35 -0.03
N ARG A 74 10.35 -14.29 0.65
CA ARG A 74 9.54 -14.33 1.86
C ARG A 74 8.45 -13.27 1.72
N ALA A 75 7.20 -13.70 1.76
CA ALA A 75 6.08 -12.78 1.76
C ALA A 75 6.02 -12.02 3.09
N ARG A 76 5.54 -10.78 3.03
CA ARG A 76 5.14 -9.99 4.18
C ARG A 76 3.95 -10.64 4.86
N ASP A 77 4.06 -10.95 6.15
CA ASP A 77 2.91 -11.38 6.94
C ASP A 77 1.85 -10.28 6.96
N ALA A 78 0.64 -10.61 6.50
CA ALA A 78 -0.50 -9.69 6.48
C ALA A 78 -1.30 -9.74 7.78
N THR A 79 -1.03 -10.69 8.69
CA THR A 79 -1.78 -10.84 9.94
C THR A 79 -1.63 -9.57 10.78
N LEU A 80 -2.75 -8.96 11.15
CA LEU A 80 -2.75 -7.80 12.02
C LEU A 80 -2.74 -8.25 13.47
N THR A 81 -1.70 -7.86 14.21
CA THR A 81 -1.61 -8.15 15.64
C THR A 81 -2.72 -7.44 16.41
N PRO A 82 -3.22 -8.03 17.52
CA PRO A 82 -4.17 -7.36 18.39
C PRO A 82 -3.64 -6.03 18.89
N THR A 83 -4.54 -5.09 19.12
CA THR A 83 -4.19 -3.75 19.60
C THR A 83 -3.40 -3.83 20.91
N PRO A 84 -2.19 -3.25 20.96
CA PRO A 84 -1.35 -3.32 22.15
C PRO A 84 -2.08 -2.84 23.41
N PRO A 85 -1.74 -3.41 24.59
CA PRO A 85 -2.25 -2.92 25.86
C PRO A 85 -1.68 -1.53 26.18
N GLY A 86 -2.36 -0.78 27.05
CA GLY A 86 -1.95 0.56 27.45
C GLY A 86 -2.53 1.68 26.57
N ARG A 87 -2.16 2.92 26.90
CA ARG A 87 -2.61 4.15 26.21
C ARG A 87 -1.47 4.98 25.66
N GLU A 88 -0.23 4.52 25.83
CA GLU A 88 0.97 5.18 25.35
C GLU A 88 1.82 4.17 24.58
N HIS A 89 2.12 4.49 23.32
CA HIS A 89 2.86 3.64 22.39
C HIS A 89 4.19 4.32 22.06
N ARG A 90 5.29 3.72 22.51
CA ARG A 90 6.65 4.21 22.23
C ARG A 90 7.26 3.37 21.11
N ILE A 91 7.58 4.03 20.00
CA ILE A 91 8.01 3.37 18.77
C ILE A 91 9.29 4.04 18.27
N THR A 92 10.24 3.25 17.79
CA THR A 92 11.37 3.77 17.01
C THR A 92 11.17 3.40 15.55
N LEU A 93 11.21 4.40 14.68
CA LEU A 93 11.28 4.23 13.24
C LEU A 93 12.68 4.61 12.77
N THR A 94 13.46 3.62 12.36
CA THR A 94 14.80 3.82 11.81
C THR A 94 14.71 3.82 10.29
N VAL A 95 15.08 4.93 9.66
CA VAL A 95 15.19 5.00 8.20
C VAL A 95 16.38 4.18 7.75
N ARG A 96 16.14 3.28 6.79
CA ARG A 96 17.17 2.44 6.16
C ARG A 96 17.01 2.44 4.66
N GLU A 97 18.16 2.43 3.97
CA GLU A 97 18.23 2.30 2.52
C GLU A 97 18.88 0.97 2.18
N SER A 98 18.19 0.13 1.40
CA SER A 98 18.69 -1.19 1.06
C SER A 98 18.13 -1.66 -0.27
N VAL A 99 18.91 -2.50 -0.97
CA VAL A 99 18.47 -3.15 -2.20
C VAL A 99 17.70 -4.42 -1.84
N ARG A 100 16.47 -4.53 -2.34
CA ARG A 100 15.62 -5.72 -2.12
C ARG A 100 14.88 -6.13 -3.39
N GLU A 101 14.50 -7.40 -3.46
CA GLU A 101 13.60 -7.89 -4.50
C GLU A 101 12.17 -7.40 -4.22
N VAL A 102 11.57 -6.69 -5.17
CA VAL A 102 10.21 -6.08 -5.05
C VAL A 102 9.19 -6.76 -5.98
N ALA A 103 9.68 -7.55 -6.93
CA ALA A 103 8.91 -8.44 -7.78
C ALA A 103 9.84 -9.57 -8.25
N PRO A 104 9.33 -10.70 -8.75
CA PRO A 104 10.17 -11.81 -9.20
C PRO A 104 11.28 -11.38 -10.18
N GLY A 105 12.54 -11.54 -9.79
CA GLY A 105 13.71 -11.16 -10.59
C GLY A 105 13.99 -9.65 -10.67
N VAL A 106 13.22 -8.81 -9.97
CA VAL A 106 13.34 -7.35 -9.98
C VAL A 106 13.76 -6.85 -8.61
N ARG A 107 14.95 -6.26 -8.55
CA ARG A 107 15.52 -5.64 -7.36
C ARG A 107 15.55 -4.13 -7.51
N GLN A 108 15.21 -3.43 -6.45
CA GLN A 108 15.25 -1.97 -6.37
C GLN A 108 15.95 -1.56 -5.08
N ARG A 109 16.67 -0.44 -5.12
CA ARG A 109 17.05 0.29 -3.91
C ARG A 109 15.81 0.96 -3.36
N THR A 110 15.55 0.68 -2.09
CA THR A 110 14.36 1.14 -1.37
C THR A 110 14.77 2.01 -0.21
N TRP A 111 13.90 2.94 0.14
CA TRP A 111 13.99 3.74 1.36
C TRP A 111 12.85 3.29 2.27
N THR A 112 13.15 2.91 3.49
CA THR A 112 12.19 2.20 4.34
C THR A 112 12.24 2.69 5.78
N TYR A 113 11.18 2.42 6.53
CA TYR A 113 11.21 2.44 7.98
C TYR A 113 11.44 1.01 8.49
N ASN A 114 12.43 0.84 9.37
CA ASN A 114 12.81 -0.43 10.01
C ASN A 114 13.25 -1.55 9.04
N ASP A 115 13.81 -1.21 7.87
CA ASP A 115 14.16 -2.17 6.80
C ASP A 115 12.95 -2.95 6.24
N MET A 116 11.73 -2.40 6.42
CA MET A 116 10.47 -3.04 6.04
C MET A 116 9.78 -2.26 4.93
N LEU A 117 9.21 -2.99 3.96
CA LEU A 117 8.40 -2.45 2.88
C LEU A 117 7.06 -3.20 2.82
N PRO A 118 5.92 -2.57 3.16
CA PRO A 118 5.78 -1.27 3.84
C PRO A 118 6.47 -1.28 5.20
N GLY A 119 6.62 -0.10 5.80
CA GLY A 119 7.04 0.06 7.19
C GLY A 119 6.13 -0.69 8.17
N PRO A 120 6.53 -0.79 9.46
CA PRO A 120 5.75 -1.48 10.48
C PRO A 120 4.29 -1.00 10.52
N THR A 121 3.34 -1.93 10.63
CA THR A 121 1.95 -1.56 10.92
C THR A 121 1.86 -1.15 12.38
N LEU A 122 1.40 0.07 12.62
CA LEU A 122 1.15 0.59 13.96
C LEU A 122 -0.33 0.41 14.31
N ARG A 123 -0.64 0.17 15.58
CA ARG A 123 -2.03 0.00 16.02
C ARG A 123 -2.28 0.62 17.39
N GLY A 124 -3.43 1.26 17.56
CA GLY A 124 -3.87 1.84 18.81
C GLY A 124 -5.37 2.09 18.82
N ARG A 125 -5.84 2.86 19.81
CA ARG A 125 -7.24 3.25 19.99
C ARG A 125 -7.36 4.76 19.98
N VAL A 126 -8.59 5.25 19.75
CA VAL A 126 -8.90 6.67 19.94
C VAL A 126 -8.52 7.11 21.35
N GLY A 127 -7.74 8.19 21.43
CA GLY A 127 -7.21 8.78 22.65
C GLY A 127 -5.82 8.27 23.05
N ASP A 128 -5.27 7.25 22.37
CA ASP A 128 -3.92 6.75 22.67
C ASP A 128 -2.85 7.77 22.22
N ARG A 129 -1.77 7.85 22.99
CA ARG A 129 -0.61 8.72 22.75
C ARG A 129 0.51 7.94 22.05
N PHE A 130 0.95 8.41 20.91
CA PHE A 130 2.10 7.86 20.18
C PHE A 130 3.32 8.76 20.42
N VAL A 131 4.43 8.14 20.83
CA VAL A 131 5.74 8.78 20.98
C VAL A 131 6.69 8.05 20.04
N VAL A 132 6.94 8.66 18.89
CA VAL A 132 7.73 8.09 17.80
C VAL A 132 9.09 8.75 17.78
N THR A 133 10.16 7.96 17.89
CA THR A 133 11.51 8.44 17.62
C THR A 133 11.88 8.04 16.20
N LEU A 134 11.99 9.02 15.30
CA LEU A 134 12.55 8.84 13.98
C LEU A 134 14.07 8.94 14.06
N VAL A 135 14.79 7.94 13.56
CA VAL A 135 16.26 7.93 13.45
C VAL A 135 16.61 7.82 11.97
N ASN A 136 17.43 8.73 11.45
CA ASN A 136 17.83 8.67 10.05
C ASN A 136 19.20 8.01 9.87
N GLU A 137 19.21 6.72 9.51
CA GLU A 137 20.43 6.00 9.10
C GLU A 137 20.57 5.91 7.57
N GLY A 138 19.80 6.71 6.83
CA GLY A 138 19.90 6.84 5.38
C GLY A 138 21.01 7.77 4.93
N SER A 139 21.03 8.04 3.63
CA SER A 139 22.03 8.89 2.96
C SER A 139 21.48 10.28 2.60
N THR A 140 20.16 10.47 2.65
CA THR A 140 19.48 11.74 2.37
C THR A 140 18.58 12.20 3.52
N GLY A 141 17.96 13.37 3.37
CA GLY A 141 17.01 13.92 4.34
C GLY A 141 15.69 13.15 4.36
N HIS A 142 15.26 12.68 5.53
CA HIS A 142 14.03 11.93 5.69
C HIS A 142 13.13 12.51 6.79
N SER A 143 11.83 12.27 6.70
CA SER A 143 10.84 12.69 7.71
C SER A 143 9.80 11.59 7.91
N VAL A 144 8.79 11.87 8.73
CA VAL A 144 7.58 11.06 8.83
C VAL A 144 6.37 11.97 9.04
N ASP A 145 5.33 11.74 8.26
CA ASP A 145 4.00 12.32 8.35
C ASP A 145 3.02 11.20 8.72
N PHE A 146 2.29 11.39 9.81
CA PHE A 146 1.23 10.49 10.25
C PHE A 146 -0.13 11.12 9.99
N HIS A 147 -0.92 10.52 9.09
CA HIS A 147 -2.28 11.03 8.80
C HIS A 147 -3.26 10.82 9.97
N ALA A 148 -2.91 9.97 10.95
CA ALA A 148 -3.64 9.83 12.21
C ALA A 148 -3.35 10.96 13.23
N SER A 149 -2.42 11.86 12.93
CA SER A 149 -1.99 12.94 13.83
C SER A 149 -2.60 14.29 13.47
N GLN A 150 -2.68 15.19 14.44
CA GLN A 150 -3.09 16.59 14.27
C GLN A 150 -2.07 17.48 14.98
N VAL A 151 -0.98 17.83 14.28
CA VAL A 151 0.13 18.62 14.81
C VAL A 151 0.65 19.59 13.74
N ALA A 152 1.46 20.58 14.13
CA ALA A 152 2.09 21.50 13.19
C ALA A 152 3.22 20.80 12.38
N PRO A 153 3.12 20.74 11.04
CA PRO A 153 4.08 19.99 10.21
C PRO A 153 5.51 20.53 10.30
N ASN A 154 5.69 21.85 10.32
CA ASN A 154 7.01 22.51 10.39
C ASN A 154 7.83 22.14 11.63
N ALA A 155 7.18 21.70 12.71
CA ALA A 155 7.84 21.24 13.93
C ALA A 155 8.05 19.72 13.95
N GLN A 156 6.99 18.95 13.69
CA GLN A 156 6.98 17.50 13.96
C GLN A 156 7.25 16.65 12.71
N MET A 157 6.98 17.16 11.51
CA MET A 157 7.10 16.44 10.23
C MET A 157 8.28 16.95 9.38
N ARG A 158 9.15 17.79 9.94
CA ARG A 158 10.33 18.32 9.25
C ARG A 158 11.30 17.20 8.86
N SER A 159 12.03 17.41 7.76
CA SER A 159 13.15 16.55 7.40
C SER A 159 14.28 16.63 8.43
N ILE A 160 14.88 15.48 8.71
CA ILE A 160 16.10 15.33 9.50
C ILE A 160 17.23 14.82 8.61
N LYS A 161 18.43 15.32 8.82
CA LYS A 161 19.63 14.94 8.06
C LYS A 161 20.08 13.51 8.41
N PRO A 162 20.91 12.87 7.58
CA PRO A 162 21.60 11.63 7.96
C PRO A 162 22.27 11.74 9.33
N GLY A 163 22.10 10.73 10.17
CA GLY A 163 22.63 10.66 11.54
C GLY A 163 21.81 11.41 12.60
N GLU A 164 20.81 12.20 12.21
CA GLU A 164 19.94 12.90 13.16
C GLU A 164 18.78 12.02 13.64
N GLN A 165 18.14 12.49 14.73
CA GLN A 165 16.89 11.92 15.23
C GLN A 165 15.89 13.02 15.61
N LEU A 166 14.59 12.68 15.56
CA LEU A 166 13.49 13.54 15.96
C LEU A 166 12.49 12.72 16.77
N THR A 167 12.05 13.24 17.92
CA THR A 167 10.90 12.69 18.64
C THR A 167 9.63 13.42 18.24
N TYR A 168 8.72 12.68 17.62
CA TYR A 168 7.39 13.08 17.23
C TYR A 168 6.38 12.55 18.25
N THR A 169 5.63 13.41 18.92
CA THR A 169 4.50 12.98 19.78
C THR A 169 3.15 13.46 19.26
N PHE A 170 2.15 12.58 19.23
CA PHE A 170 0.75 12.95 18.98
C PHE A 170 -0.23 12.06 19.74
N THR A 171 -1.48 12.52 19.85
CA THR A 171 -2.61 11.71 20.33
C THR A 171 -3.52 11.39 19.16
N ALA A 172 -3.87 10.11 18.98
CA ALA A 172 -4.78 9.69 17.93
C ALA A 172 -6.23 10.05 18.28
N GLN A 173 -6.73 11.16 17.75
CA GLN A 173 -8.06 11.68 18.13
C GLN A 173 -9.21 11.08 17.30
N ARG A 174 -8.90 10.41 16.18
CA ARG A 174 -9.88 9.87 15.23
C ARG A 174 -9.57 8.41 14.94
N ALA A 175 -10.62 7.61 14.77
CA ALA A 175 -10.51 6.22 14.37
C ALA A 175 -10.43 6.11 12.85
N GLY A 176 -9.71 5.11 12.35
CA GLY A 176 -9.45 4.96 10.93
C GLY A 176 -8.31 4.00 10.62
N ALA A 177 -8.18 3.67 9.35
CA ALA A 177 -6.99 3.06 8.79
C ALA A 177 -6.28 4.18 8.04
N PHE A 178 -5.15 4.66 8.57
CA PHE A 178 -4.44 5.79 8.00
C PHE A 178 -3.10 5.32 7.46
N MET A 179 -2.56 6.02 6.47
CA MET A 179 -1.15 5.86 6.13
C MET A 179 -0.26 6.74 7.02
N TYR A 180 1.01 6.37 7.07
CA TYR A 180 2.09 7.30 7.40
C TYR A 180 3.15 7.19 6.32
N HIS A 181 3.87 8.28 6.04
CA HIS A 181 4.88 8.28 4.98
C HIS A 181 5.95 9.36 5.18
N CYS A 182 7.02 9.31 4.40
CA CYS A 182 8.01 10.38 4.39
C CYS A 182 7.48 11.58 3.62
N GLY A 183 7.62 12.78 4.20
CA GLY A 183 7.21 14.06 3.62
C GLY A 183 8.37 14.91 3.06
N SER A 184 9.61 14.41 3.12
CA SER A 184 10.78 15.09 2.53
C SER A 184 10.59 15.30 1.02
N ALA A 185 11.13 16.40 0.49
CA ALA A 185 11.00 16.74 -0.93
C ALA A 185 11.99 15.97 -1.81
N PRO A 186 11.58 15.46 -2.99
CA PRO A 186 10.18 15.37 -3.46
C PRO A 186 9.44 14.17 -2.85
N ALA A 187 8.33 14.42 -2.15
CA ALA A 187 7.63 13.39 -1.36
C ALA A 187 7.20 12.17 -2.19
N VAL A 188 6.79 12.39 -3.44
CA VAL A 188 6.42 11.30 -4.37
C VAL A 188 7.57 10.30 -4.59
N HIS A 189 8.82 10.76 -4.58
CA HIS A 189 9.99 9.90 -4.73
C HIS A 189 10.23 9.09 -3.46
N HIS A 190 10.05 9.70 -2.29
CA HIS A 190 10.19 9.00 -1.03
C HIS A 190 9.13 7.91 -0.85
N ILE A 191 7.87 8.22 -1.17
CA ILE A 191 6.77 7.25 -1.16
C ILE A 191 7.04 6.15 -2.20
N GLY A 192 7.36 6.53 -3.44
CA GLY A 192 7.62 5.58 -4.54
C GLY A 192 8.84 4.67 -4.32
N ASN A 193 9.79 5.06 -3.48
CA ASN A 193 10.92 4.22 -3.04
C ASN A 193 10.61 3.36 -1.81
N GLY A 194 9.40 3.44 -1.23
CA GLY A 194 8.93 2.55 -0.17
C GLY A 194 8.70 3.16 1.21
N MET A 195 8.83 4.49 1.38
CA MET A 195 8.69 5.13 2.69
C MET A 195 7.23 5.40 3.06
N PHE A 196 6.48 4.33 3.29
CA PHE A 196 5.10 4.39 3.78
C PHE A 196 4.77 3.17 4.65
N GLY A 197 3.71 3.28 5.44
CA GLY A 197 3.15 2.18 6.23
C GLY A 197 1.73 2.52 6.70
N ALA A 198 1.14 1.59 7.46
CA ALA A 198 -0.22 1.76 8.00
C ALA A 198 -0.21 2.04 9.50
N ILE A 199 -1.10 2.93 9.94
CA ILE A 199 -1.48 3.10 11.34
C ILE A 199 -2.99 2.90 11.50
N ILE A 200 -3.36 1.88 12.26
CA ILE A 200 -4.74 1.49 12.53
C ILE A 200 -5.16 2.04 13.88
N ILE A 201 -6.16 2.91 13.90
CA ILE A 201 -6.77 3.42 15.13
C ILE A 201 -8.17 2.82 15.24
N ASP A 202 -8.33 1.86 16.16
CA ASP A 202 -9.59 1.14 16.32
C ASP A 202 -10.75 2.11 16.62
N PRO A 203 -11.90 1.97 15.95
CA PRO A 203 -13.10 2.71 16.35
C PRO A 203 -13.59 2.24 17.72
N PRO A 204 -14.26 3.12 18.48
CA PRO A 204 -14.88 2.73 19.74
C PRO A 204 -15.86 1.57 19.54
N ARG A 205 -15.78 0.56 20.41
CA ARG A 205 -16.62 -0.65 20.37
C ARG A 205 -16.47 -1.45 19.05
N LEU A 206 -15.26 -1.50 18.49
CA LEU A 206 -14.94 -2.41 17.40
C LEU A 206 -15.27 -3.85 17.81
N ALA A 207 -16.16 -4.52 17.06
CA ALA A 207 -16.57 -5.88 17.36
C ALA A 207 -15.38 -6.86 17.22
N PRO A 208 -15.30 -7.92 18.04
CA PRO A 208 -14.28 -8.95 17.85
C PRO A 208 -14.54 -9.73 16.56
N VAL A 209 -13.46 -10.22 15.97
CA VAL A 209 -13.46 -11.12 14.82
C VAL A 209 -12.47 -12.26 15.09
N ASP A 210 -12.57 -13.36 14.35
CA ASP A 210 -11.65 -14.49 14.53
C ASP A 210 -10.26 -14.20 13.94
N GLN A 211 -10.19 -13.43 12.84
CA GLN A 211 -8.94 -13.11 12.16
C GLN A 211 -8.93 -11.68 11.62
N GLU A 212 -7.79 -11.00 11.72
CA GLU A 212 -7.55 -9.68 11.15
C GLU A 212 -6.33 -9.69 10.24
N PHE A 213 -6.47 -9.06 9.06
CA PHE A 213 -5.37 -8.82 8.12
C PHE A 213 -5.23 -7.33 7.84
N VAL A 214 -4.04 -6.90 7.42
CA VAL A 214 -3.76 -5.56 6.91
C VAL A 214 -3.08 -5.66 5.54
N LEU A 215 -3.67 -5.01 4.54
CA LEU A 215 -3.15 -4.89 3.19
C LEU A 215 -2.92 -3.42 2.87
N VAL A 216 -1.68 -3.08 2.55
CA VAL A 216 -1.28 -1.73 2.13
C VAL A 216 -1.03 -1.75 0.63
N GLN A 217 -1.88 -1.08 -0.15
CA GLN A 217 -1.67 -0.94 -1.59
C GLN A 217 -0.61 0.12 -1.87
N SER A 218 0.26 -0.14 -2.85
CA SER A 218 1.21 0.85 -3.37
C SER A 218 1.69 0.52 -4.78
N GLU A 219 2.16 1.52 -5.51
CA GLU A 219 2.76 1.35 -6.84
C GLU A 219 4.28 1.13 -6.81
N LEU A 220 4.79 0.43 -7.82
CA LEU A 220 6.21 0.33 -8.13
C LEU A 220 6.47 0.99 -9.49
N ALA A 221 7.11 2.16 -9.49
CA ALA A 221 7.62 2.83 -10.68
C ALA A 221 9.10 2.48 -10.86
N LEU A 222 9.37 1.33 -11.46
CA LEU A 222 10.70 0.71 -11.49
C LEU A 222 11.72 1.59 -12.21
N GLY A 223 12.89 1.74 -11.59
CA GLY A 223 14.12 2.18 -12.24
C GLY A 223 15.05 1.04 -12.60
N PRO A 224 16.32 1.32 -12.91
CA PRO A 224 17.31 0.28 -13.21
C PRO A 224 17.38 -0.76 -12.10
N GLN A 225 17.85 -1.97 -12.41
CA GLN A 225 18.11 -2.99 -11.39
C GLN A 225 19.03 -2.43 -10.29
N ASP A 226 18.69 -2.71 -9.04
CA ASP A 226 19.36 -2.19 -7.84
C ASP A 226 19.35 -0.64 -7.71
N GLY A 227 18.62 0.06 -8.59
CA GLY A 227 18.43 1.50 -8.60
C GLY A 227 17.16 1.95 -7.88
N LEU A 228 16.98 3.28 -7.78
CA LEU A 228 15.78 3.90 -7.22
C LEU A 228 14.64 3.91 -8.24
N ALA A 229 13.43 4.13 -7.76
CA ALA A 229 12.25 4.36 -8.58
C ALA A 229 12.46 5.53 -9.57
N ARG A 230 11.89 5.42 -10.77
CA ARG A 230 12.02 6.46 -11.81
C ARG A 230 11.14 7.65 -11.46
N LEU A 231 11.77 8.72 -10.96
CA LEU A 231 11.07 9.95 -10.59
C LEU A 231 10.17 10.53 -11.72
N GLY A 232 10.61 10.48 -12.97
CA GLY A 232 9.80 10.91 -14.11
C GLY A 232 8.51 10.11 -14.30
N LYS A 233 8.55 8.78 -14.05
CA LYS A 233 7.34 7.93 -14.07
C LYS A 233 6.40 8.32 -12.94
N LEU A 234 6.93 8.49 -11.73
CA LEU A 234 6.17 8.90 -10.55
C LEU A 234 5.43 10.24 -10.76
N TYR A 235 6.08 11.25 -11.34
CA TYR A 235 5.42 12.53 -11.64
C TYR A 235 4.29 12.43 -12.68
N ARG A 236 4.30 11.41 -13.54
CA ARG A 236 3.25 11.16 -14.54
C ARG A 236 2.24 10.10 -14.11
N ALA A 237 2.32 9.63 -12.87
CA ALA A 237 1.54 8.49 -12.38
C ALA A 237 1.67 7.25 -13.29
N GLU A 238 2.86 7.02 -13.84
CA GLU A 238 3.22 5.81 -14.57
C GLU A 238 3.87 4.81 -13.61
N TYR A 239 3.45 3.55 -13.66
CA TYR A 239 3.96 2.49 -12.78
C TYR A 239 3.90 1.13 -13.46
N ASP A 240 4.86 0.27 -13.11
CA ASP A 240 5.08 -1.04 -13.72
C ASP A 240 4.32 -2.14 -12.95
N ALA A 241 4.15 -1.97 -11.65
CA ALA A 241 3.39 -2.86 -10.80
C ALA A 241 2.57 -2.11 -9.74
N VAL A 242 1.53 -2.76 -9.25
CA VAL A 242 0.80 -2.37 -8.04
C VAL A 242 0.86 -3.57 -7.11
N THR A 243 1.04 -3.34 -5.81
CA THR A 243 1.27 -4.41 -4.84
C THR A 243 0.30 -4.29 -3.68
N PHE A 244 -0.01 -5.42 -3.04
CA PHE A 244 -0.39 -5.40 -1.64
C PHE A 244 0.86 -5.76 -0.83
N ASN A 245 1.19 -4.94 0.15
CA ASN A 245 2.31 -5.13 1.07
C ASN A 245 3.69 -5.22 0.42
N GLY A 246 3.92 -4.43 -0.65
CA GLY A 246 5.27 -4.05 -1.08
C GLY A 246 5.99 -5.01 -2.03
N TYR A 247 5.40 -6.17 -2.35
CA TYR A 247 5.94 -7.12 -3.32
C TYR A 247 4.86 -7.55 -4.31
N ALA A 248 5.15 -7.43 -5.62
CA ALA A 248 4.17 -7.68 -6.67
C ALA A 248 3.72 -9.16 -6.68
N GLY A 249 2.42 -9.39 -6.43
CA GLY A 249 1.82 -10.71 -6.46
C GLY A 249 2.24 -11.66 -5.34
N GLN A 250 2.86 -11.19 -4.25
CA GLN A 250 3.41 -12.06 -3.21
C GLN A 250 2.42 -13.09 -2.65
N TYR A 251 1.16 -12.68 -2.50
CA TYR A 251 0.11 -13.51 -1.92
C TYR A 251 -0.48 -14.53 -2.92
N ARG A 252 -0.03 -14.52 -4.19
CA ARG A 252 -0.27 -15.63 -5.12
C ARG A 252 0.66 -16.81 -4.81
N PHE A 253 1.85 -16.52 -4.30
CA PHE A 253 2.90 -17.50 -3.99
C PHE A 253 2.94 -17.88 -2.51
N ALA A 254 2.41 -17.02 -1.64
CA ALA A 254 2.19 -17.30 -0.22
C ALA A 254 0.75 -16.88 0.16
N PRO A 255 -0.26 -17.72 -0.14
CA PRO A 255 -1.64 -17.42 0.17
C PRO A 255 -1.86 -17.11 1.66
N LEU A 256 -2.77 -16.18 1.94
CA LEU A 256 -3.27 -15.95 3.28
C LEU A 256 -4.13 -17.15 3.71
N THR A 257 -4.19 -17.47 4.99
CA THR A 257 -4.91 -18.67 5.46
C THR A 257 -6.09 -18.29 6.34
N ALA A 258 -7.24 -18.92 6.12
CA ALA A 258 -8.44 -18.78 6.95
C ALA A 258 -9.19 -20.10 7.10
N THR A 259 -10.24 -20.12 7.92
CA THR A 259 -11.14 -21.27 8.07
C THR A 259 -12.59 -20.89 7.75
N THR A 260 -13.38 -21.87 7.31
CA THR A 260 -14.81 -21.66 7.03
C THR A 260 -15.57 -21.15 8.24
N GLY A 261 -16.46 -20.18 8.02
CA GLY A 261 -17.28 -19.59 9.08
C GLY A 261 -16.51 -18.73 10.09
N SER A 262 -15.19 -18.58 9.97
CA SER A 262 -14.45 -17.61 10.77
C SER A 262 -14.78 -16.20 10.29
N ARG A 263 -15.07 -15.31 11.24
CA ARG A 263 -15.27 -13.90 11.00
C ARG A 263 -13.92 -13.27 10.66
N THR A 264 -13.78 -12.80 9.44
CA THR A 264 -12.54 -12.19 8.93
C THR A 264 -12.74 -10.69 8.78
N ARG A 265 -11.79 -9.89 9.26
CA ARG A 265 -11.67 -8.46 8.95
C ARG A 265 -10.39 -8.22 8.14
N ILE A 266 -10.50 -7.49 7.04
CA ILE A 266 -9.34 -7.06 6.25
C ILE A 266 -9.29 -5.54 6.28
N TRP A 267 -8.29 -5.00 6.96
CA TRP A 267 -7.93 -3.59 6.89
C TRP A 267 -7.20 -3.31 5.58
N VAL A 268 -7.64 -2.31 4.85
CA VAL A 268 -7.03 -1.90 3.58
C VAL A 268 -6.64 -0.43 3.68
N VAL A 269 -5.40 -0.12 3.34
CA VAL A 269 -4.88 1.25 3.23
C VAL A 269 -4.34 1.42 1.84
N ASP A 270 -4.80 2.42 1.11
CA ASP A 270 -4.21 2.79 -0.17
C ASP A 270 -3.13 3.85 0.06
N ALA A 271 -1.86 3.42 0.10
CA ALA A 271 -0.75 4.34 0.30
C ALA A 271 -0.36 5.07 -1.00
N GLY A 272 -0.85 4.62 -2.15
CA GLY A 272 -0.54 5.21 -3.45
C GLY A 272 0.95 5.08 -3.85
N PRO A 273 1.58 6.16 -4.37
CA PRO A 273 1.14 7.55 -4.27
C PRO A 273 -0.01 7.99 -5.21
N SER A 274 -0.40 7.23 -6.24
CA SER A 274 -1.29 7.73 -7.30
C SER A 274 -2.46 6.82 -7.69
N ALA A 275 -2.31 5.50 -7.65
CA ALA A 275 -3.33 4.59 -8.15
C ALA A 275 -4.39 4.32 -7.07
N PRO A 276 -5.70 4.41 -7.36
CA PRO A 276 -6.73 4.03 -6.41
C PRO A 276 -6.86 2.50 -6.31
N THR A 277 -7.52 2.01 -5.26
CA THR A 277 -7.93 0.61 -5.14
C THR A 277 -9.43 0.43 -5.24
N SER A 278 -9.85 -0.74 -5.71
CA SER A 278 -11.22 -1.24 -5.58
C SER A 278 -11.13 -2.66 -5.01
N PHE A 279 -10.76 -2.78 -3.74
CA PHE A 279 -10.45 -4.07 -3.12
C PHE A 279 -11.66 -5.00 -3.11
N HIS A 280 -11.44 -6.24 -3.53
CA HIS A 280 -12.46 -7.27 -3.70
C HIS A 280 -11.90 -8.65 -3.32
N VAL A 281 -12.74 -9.50 -2.72
CA VAL A 281 -12.45 -10.92 -2.48
C VAL A 281 -13.49 -11.74 -3.23
N VAL A 282 -13.05 -12.41 -4.29
CA VAL A 282 -13.89 -13.21 -5.19
C VAL A 282 -14.52 -14.36 -4.43
N GLY A 283 -15.82 -14.61 -4.68
CA GLY A 283 -16.57 -15.69 -4.01
C GLY A 283 -17.08 -15.31 -2.62
N THR A 284 -16.95 -14.05 -2.23
CA THR A 284 -17.49 -13.52 -0.96
C THR A 284 -18.31 -12.26 -1.21
N VAL A 285 -19.10 -11.86 -0.21
CA VAL A 285 -19.81 -10.57 -0.17
C VAL A 285 -19.51 -9.97 1.20
N PHE A 286 -19.15 -8.69 1.23
CA PHE A 286 -18.89 -7.98 2.47
C PHE A 286 -20.20 -7.58 3.13
N ASP A 287 -20.37 -7.96 4.38
CA ASP A 287 -21.55 -7.59 5.19
C ASP A 287 -21.24 -6.43 6.17
N THR A 288 -19.97 -6.08 6.33
CA THR A 288 -19.52 -4.84 6.99
C THR A 288 -18.53 -4.11 6.09
N VAL A 289 -18.70 -2.79 5.96
CA VAL A 289 -17.72 -1.89 5.35
C VAL A 289 -17.55 -0.67 6.23
N TYR A 290 -16.29 -0.38 6.59
CA TYR A 290 -15.87 0.84 7.26
C TYR A 290 -14.87 1.56 6.38
N LYS A 291 -15.09 2.85 6.12
CA LYS A 291 -14.27 3.67 5.22
C LYS A 291 -14.13 5.06 5.82
N GLU A 292 -12.90 5.59 5.86
CA GLU A 292 -12.61 6.98 6.22
C GLU A 292 -13.29 7.45 7.53
N GLY A 293 -13.33 6.59 8.55
CA GLY A 293 -13.87 6.96 9.86
C GLY A 293 -15.36 6.59 10.09
N ALA A 294 -16.04 6.07 9.07
CA ALA A 294 -17.48 5.79 9.12
C ALA A 294 -17.82 4.37 8.64
N TYR A 295 -18.85 3.77 9.24
CA TYR A 295 -19.44 2.55 8.70
C TYR A 295 -20.34 2.92 7.53
N VAL A 296 -20.04 2.38 6.36
CA VAL A 296 -20.87 2.48 5.14
C VAL A 296 -21.87 1.33 5.09
N LEU A 297 -21.49 0.18 5.65
CA LEU A 297 -22.34 -1.01 5.77
C LEU A 297 -22.10 -1.69 7.12
N ARG A 298 -23.18 -2.20 7.72
CA ARG A 298 -23.16 -3.07 8.90
C ARG A 298 -24.18 -4.17 8.73
N PRO A 299 -24.01 -5.33 9.40
CA PRO A 299 -25.05 -6.33 9.50
C PRO A 299 -26.29 -5.73 10.18
N ASP A 300 -27.40 -5.73 9.47
CA ASP A 300 -28.72 -5.31 9.93
C ASP A 300 -29.82 -6.19 9.29
N ASP A 301 -31.09 -5.92 9.62
CA ASP A 301 -32.24 -6.71 9.15
C ASP A 301 -32.48 -6.59 7.63
N THR A 302 -31.78 -5.70 6.92
CA THR A 302 -31.97 -5.47 5.48
C THR A 302 -31.18 -6.43 4.59
N SER A 303 -30.26 -7.21 5.17
CA SER A 303 -29.36 -8.14 4.44
C SER A 303 -28.55 -7.44 3.33
N GLY A 304 -28.19 -6.17 3.53
CA GLY A 304 -27.33 -5.42 2.61
C GLY A 304 -25.93 -6.04 2.46
N GLY A 305 -25.32 -5.86 1.29
CA GLY A 305 -23.99 -6.39 0.98
C GLY A 305 -23.20 -5.45 0.08
N ALA A 306 -21.88 -5.42 0.26
CA ALA A 306 -20.95 -4.70 -0.60
C ALA A 306 -20.03 -5.68 -1.32
N GLN A 307 -19.75 -5.40 -2.59
CA GLN A 307 -18.86 -6.21 -3.41
C GLN A 307 -17.40 -5.74 -3.34
N SER A 308 -17.17 -4.46 -3.06
CA SER A 308 -15.85 -3.85 -3.11
C SER A 308 -15.68 -2.74 -2.09
N LEU A 309 -14.45 -2.52 -1.65
CA LEU A 309 -14.03 -1.32 -0.92
C LEU A 309 -13.21 -0.44 -1.87
N ASP A 310 -13.79 0.66 -2.33
CA ASP A 310 -13.10 1.66 -3.14
C ASP A 310 -12.32 2.62 -2.24
N LEU A 311 -11.03 2.83 -2.51
CA LEU A 311 -10.18 3.80 -1.81
C LEU A 311 -9.43 4.63 -2.85
N ALA A 312 -9.42 5.94 -2.68
CA ALA A 312 -8.46 6.82 -3.34
C ALA A 312 -7.11 6.75 -2.62
N PRO A 313 -6.01 7.23 -3.24
CA PRO A 313 -4.74 7.37 -2.54
C PRO A 313 -4.90 8.13 -1.22
N ALA A 314 -4.21 7.67 -0.19
CA ALA A 314 -4.29 8.11 1.21
C ALA A 314 -5.59 7.76 1.96
N GLN A 315 -6.51 7.00 1.37
CA GLN A 315 -7.70 6.52 2.09
C GLN A 315 -7.51 5.12 2.68
N GLY A 316 -8.29 4.82 3.70
CA GLY A 316 -8.31 3.50 4.30
C GLY A 316 -9.63 3.10 4.95
N GLY A 317 -9.73 1.81 5.24
CA GLY A 317 -10.94 1.22 5.79
C GLY A 317 -10.75 -0.25 6.17
N PHE A 318 -11.86 -0.93 6.43
CA PHE A 318 -11.90 -2.38 6.51
C PHE A 318 -13.20 -2.95 5.94
N VAL A 319 -13.11 -4.21 5.54
CA VAL A 319 -14.27 -5.04 5.19
C VAL A 319 -14.35 -6.23 6.14
N GLU A 320 -15.55 -6.75 6.36
CA GLU A 320 -15.75 -8.00 7.08
C GLU A 320 -16.73 -8.92 6.37
N PHE A 321 -16.49 -10.23 6.54
CA PHE A 321 -17.27 -11.31 5.98
C PHE A 321 -16.87 -12.64 6.66
N ALA A 322 -17.49 -13.74 6.23
CA ALA A 322 -17.05 -15.10 6.57
C ALA A 322 -16.98 -15.95 5.30
N PHE A 323 -16.02 -16.87 5.23
CA PHE A 323 -15.89 -17.77 4.08
C PHE A 323 -16.95 -18.90 4.14
N PRO A 324 -17.77 -19.08 3.08
CA PRO A 324 -18.89 -20.01 3.10
C PRO A 324 -18.48 -21.48 2.94
N ALA A 325 -17.36 -21.75 2.27
CA ALA A 325 -16.89 -23.11 1.98
C ALA A 325 -15.36 -23.19 1.93
N PRO A 326 -14.74 -24.37 2.13
CA PRO A 326 -13.31 -24.54 1.94
C PRO A 326 -12.93 -24.33 0.47
N GLY A 327 -11.74 -23.80 0.20
CA GLY A 327 -11.28 -23.54 -1.17
C GLY A 327 -10.27 -22.41 -1.27
N GLU A 328 -10.04 -21.97 -2.50
CA GLU A 328 -9.17 -20.84 -2.83
C GLU A 328 -10.01 -19.63 -3.23
N TYR A 329 -9.78 -18.49 -2.59
CA TYR A 329 -10.51 -17.26 -2.84
C TYR A 329 -9.54 -16.17 -3.31
N PRO A 330 -9.59 -15.77 -4.60
CA PRO A 330 -8.81 -14.65 -5.09
C PRO A 330 -9.16 -13.34 -4.37
N MET A 331 -8.14 -12.61 -3.92
CA MET A 331 -8.26 -11.23 -3.47
C MET A 331 -7.50 -10.31 -4.42
N LEU A 332 -8.08 -9.16 -4.79
CA LEU A 332 -7.50 -8.25 -5.78
C LEU A 332 -8.06 -6.83 -5.65
N THR A 333 -7.39 -5.86 -6.28
CA THR A 333 -8.05 -4.61 -6.69
C THR A 333 -8.82 -4.84 -7.99
N HIS A 334 -10.10 -4.46 -8.05
CA HIS A 334 -10.95 -4.66 -9.25
C HIS A 334 -10.56 -3.74 -10.43
N ARG A 335 -9.45 -3.02 -10.30
CA ARG A 335 -8.71 -2.44 -11.43
C ARG A 335 -7.85 -3.54 -12.05
N PHE A 336 -8.41 -4.27 -13.02
CA PHE A 336 -7.80 -5.51 -13.52
C PHE A 336 -6.39 -5.35 -14.12
N ALA A 337 -6.05 -4.18 -14.67
CA ALA A 337 -4.67 -3.89 -15.09
C ALA A 337 -3.71 -3.97 -13.89
N ASP A 338 -4.08 -3.38 -12.76
CA ASP A 338 -3.31 -3.34 -11.52
C ASP A 338 -3.30 -4.71 -10.83
N ALA A 339 -4.44 -5.42 -10.82
CA ALA A 339 -4.52 -6.80 -10.33
C ALA A 339 -3.58 -7.74 -11.09
N THR A 340 -3.56 -7.62 -12.42
CA THR A 340 -2.69 -8.42 -13.31
C THR A 340 -1.23 -8.13 -13.01
N ARG A 341 -0.88 -6.84 -12.82
CA ARG A 341 0.47 -6.37 -12.50
C ARG A 341 0.88 -6.55 -11.03
N GLY A 342 0.11 -7.25 -10.21
CA GLY A 342 0.57 -7.74 -8.90
C GLY A 342 -0.32 -7.44 -7.71
N ALA A 343 -1.35 -6.58 -7.84
CA ALA A 343 -2.26 -6.26 -6.73
C ALA A 343 -3.33 -7.35 -6.59
N SER A 344 -2.87 -8.58 -6.38
CA SER A 344 -3.69 -9.77 -6.20
C SER A 344 -2.98 -10.84 -5.37
N GLY A 345 -3.79 -11.74 -4.82
CA GLY A 345 -3.36 -12.87 -4.01
C GLY A 345 -4.48 -13.87 -3.81
N LEU A 346 -4.25 -14.84 -2.94
CA LEU A 346 -5.21 -15.87 -2.59
C LEU A 346 -5.41 -15.93 -1.08
N PHE A 347 -6.63 -16.27 -0.69
CA PHE A 347 -6.89 -16.94 0.57
C PHE A 347 -7.01 -18.45 0.33
N GLN A 348 -6.28 -19.24 1.12
CA GLN A 348 -6.48 -20.67 1.29
C GLN A 348 -7.39 -20.90 2.49
N VAL A 349 -8.59 -21.41 2.25
CA VAL A 349 -9.61 -21.61 3.29
C VAL A 349 -9.77 -23.10 3.57
N ALA A 350 -9.49 -23.49 4.83
CA ALA A 350 -9.68 -24.84 5.33
C ALA A 350 -11.05 -25.00 6.03
N PRO A 351 -11.56 -26.23 6.20
CA PRO A 351 -12.65 -26.49 7.15
C PRO A 351 -12.26 -26.05 8.58
N ARG A 352 -13.24 -25.63 9.38
CA ARG A 352 -13.04 -25.28 10.79
C ARG A 352 -12.87 -26.50 11.69
#